data_AF-A0A5C1YDU3-F1
#
_entry.id   AF-A0A5C1YDU3-F1
#
_cell.length_a   1.000
_cell.length_b   1.000
_cell.length_c   1.000
_cell.angle_alpha   90.00
_cell.angle_beta   90.00
_cell.angle_gamma   90.00
#
_symmetry.space_group_name_H-M   'P 1'
#
loop_
_entity.id
_entity.type
_entity.pdbx_description
1 polymer ?
#
loop_
_entity_poly.entity_id
_entity_poly.type
_entity_poly.pdbx_seq_one_letter_code
_entity_poly.pdbx_strand_id
1 'polypeptide(L)'
;MWFLPWIRIPAATITFSGVAEPVPVADLAPDVANVLLHGLEFTDEEAQSITGFAVRPRGDFVTYGVGVSAMGMRDTELARGRVAAEPEASVFA
;
A
#
# COMPACT_ATOMS: atom_id res chain seq x y z
N MET A 1 1.27 -11.80 -17.20
CA MET A 1 1.12 -12.54 -18.48
C MET A 1 1.48 -11.61 -19.63
N TRP A 2 2.72 -11.72 -20.14
CA TRP A 2 3.33 -10.86 -21.17
C TRP A 2 3.35 -11.62 -22.50
N PHE A 3 2.37 -11.43 -23.40
CA PHE A 3 2.33 -12.19 -24.66
C PHE A 3 2.74 -11.41 -25.92
N LEU A 4 3.08 -10.11 -25.83
CA LEU A 4 3.54 -9.34 -26.98
C LEU A 4 4.64 -8.34 -26.55
N PRO A 5 5.91 -8.52 -26.98
CA PRO A 5 7.04 -7.70 -26.51
C PRO A 5 6.98 -6.22 -26.89
N TRP A 6 6.07 -5.84 -27.80
CA TRP A 6 5.82 -4.44 -28.20
C TRP A 6 4.74 -3.72 -27.39
N ILE A 7 3.98 -4.42 -26.54
CA ILE A 7 2.91 -3.80 -25.75
C ILE A 7 3.43 -3.57 -24.33
N ARG A 8 3.79 -2.33 -24.06
CA ARG A 8 4.21 -1.84 -22.74
C ARG A 8 2.97 -1.57 -21.90
N ILE A 9 2.42 -2.60 -21.26
CA ILE A 9 1.34 -2.41 -20.27
C ILE A 9 2.01 -1.97 -18.96
N PRO A 10 1.72 -0.77 -18.44
CA PRO A 10 2.30 -0.32 -17.19
C PRO A 10 1.82 -1.20 -16.03
N ALA A 11 2.60 -1.27 -14.95
CA ALA A 11 2.14 -1.94 -13.74
C ALA A 11 0.94 -1.19 -13.16
N ALA A 12 -0.06 -1.95 -12.69
CA ALA A 12 -1.14 -1.34 -11.93
C ALA A 12 -0.56 -0.69 -10.67
N THR A 13 -0.89 0.57 -10.43
CA THR A 13 -0.28 1.41 -9.39
C THR A 13 -1.36 2.09 -8.56
N ILE A 14 -1.12 2.18 -7.25
CA ILE A 14 -1.92 3.00 -6.33
C ILE A 14 -0.96 3.99 -5.66
N THR A 15 -1.33 5.26 -5.61
CA THR A 15 -0.59 6.32 -4.93
C THR A 15 -1.54 7.11 -4.05
N PHE A 16 -1.12 7.42 -2.84
CA PHE A 16 -1.89 8.24 -1.92
C PHE A 16 -0.96 9.12 -1.09
N SER A 17 -1.51 10.23 -0.59
CA SER A 17 -0.92 11.01 0.48
C SER A 17 -1.57 10.65 1.81
N GLY A 18 -0.85 10.75 2.93
CA GLY A 18 -1.40 10.43 4.24
C GLY A 18 -0.64 11.08 5.39
N VAL A 19 -1.19 10.93 6.59
CA VAL A 19 -0.53 11.29 7.85
C VAL A 19 0.07 10.03 8.45
N ALA A 20 1.36 10.06 8.80
CA ALA A 20 2.06 8.95 9.40
C ALA A 20 2.28 9.17 10.90
N GLU A 21 2.04 8.14 11.70
CA GLU A 21 2.34 8.11 13.13
C GLU A 21 3.33 6.97 13.41
N PRO A 22 4.40 7.21 14.19
CA PRO A 22 5.33 6.16 14.54
C PRO A 22 4.67 5.16 15.49
N VAL A 23 4.89 3.87 15.24
CA VAL A 23 4.43 2.76 16.08
C VAL A 23 5.65 1.89 16.38
N PRO A 24 6.05 1.76 17.65
CA PRO A 24 7.08 0.81 18.06
C PRO A 24 6.72 -0.60 17.60
N VAL A 25 7.71 -1.39 17.18
CA VAL A 25 7.46 -2.77 16.73
C VAL A 25 6.79 -3.62 17.81
N ALA A 26 7.15 -3.37 19.08
CA ALA A 26 6.55 -4.04 20.24
C ALA A 26 5.04 -3.76 20.40
N ASP A 27 4.54 -2.64 19.85
CA ASP A 27 3.15 -2.21 19.95
C ASP A 27 2.33 -2.56 18.69
N LEU A 28 2.94 -3.22 17.68
CA LEU A 28 2.21 -3.66 16.50
C LEU A 28 1.23 -4.78 16.85
N ALA A 29 0.04 -4.73 16.25
CA ALA A 29 -0.91 -5.84 16.32
C ALA A 29 -0.24 -7.14 15.81
N PRO A 30 -0.47 -8.30 16.45
CA PRO A 30 0.25 -9.53 16.12
C PRO A 30 0.12 -9.98 14.66
N ASP A 31 -1.04 -9.76 14.06
CA ASP A 31 -1.31 -10.05 12.65
C ASP A 31 -0.52 -9.14 11.71
N VAL A 32 -0.45 -7.84 12.02
CA VAL A 32 0.34 -6.85 11.26
C VAL A 32 1.84 -7.15 11.39
N ALA A 33 2.31 -7.43 12.61
CA ALA A 33 3.70 -7.79 12.86
C ALA A 33 4.09 -9.04 12.06
N ASN A 34 3.25 -10.07 12.06
CA ASN A 34 3.50 -11.30 11.30
C ASN A 34 3.52 -11.06 9.78
N VAL A 35 2.65 -10.20 9.24
CA VAL A 35 2.63 -9.88 7.80
C VAL A 35 3.84 -9.06 7.39
N LEU A 36 4.26 -8.08 8.20
CA LEU A 36 5.38 -7.19 7.85
C LEU A 36 6.75 -7.84 8.09
N LEU A 37 6.86 -8.65 9.14
CA LEU A 37 8.12 -9.21 9.60
C LEU A 37 8.27 -10.69 9.25
N HIS A 38 7.22 -11.35 8.73
CA HIS A 38 7.26 -12.74 8.27
C HIS A 38 7.82 -13.73 9.32
N GLY A 39 7.55 -13.52 10.60
CA GLY A 39 8.05 -14.37 11.69
C GLY A 39 9.54 -14.20 11.99
N LEU A 40 10.18 -13.11 11.55
CA LEU A 40 11.51 -12.74 12.01
C LEU A 40 11.50 -12.53 13.53
N GLU A 41 12.37 -13.24 14.21
CA GLU A 41 12.66 -13.04 15.63
C GLU A 41 13.72 -11.94 15.75
N PHE A 42 13.47 -10.98 16.64
CA PHE A 42 14.41 -9.90 16.95
C PHE A 42 14.86 -10.05 18.39
N THR A 43 16.12 -9.77 18.66
CA THR A 43 16.56 -9.46 20.02
C THR A 43 15.95 -8.14 20.48
N ASP A 44 15.87 -7.92 21.81
CA ASP A 44 15.34 -6.68 22.37
C ASP A 44 16.09 -5.43 21.87
N GLU A 45 17.38 -5.55 21.57
CA GLU A 45 18.22 -4.48 21.02
C GLU A 45 17.87 -4.18 19.55
N GLU A 46 17.67 -5.22 18.73
CA GLU A 46 17.29 -5.07 17.33
C GLU A 46 15.88 -4.47 17.19
N ALA A 47 14.94 -4.88 18.05
CA ALA A 47 13.58 -4.35 18.06
C ALA A 47 13.54 -2.83 18.34
N GLN A 48 14.46 -2.33 19.16
CA GLN A 48 14.58 -0.89 19.44
C GLN A 48 15.12 -0.07 18.26
N SER A 49 15.80 -0.72 17.31
CA SER A 49 16.32 -0.08 16.10
C SER A 49 15.30 0.06 14.97
N ILE A 50 14.11 -0.56 15.12
CA ILE A 50 13.08 -0.60 14.10
C ILE A 50 11.87 0.21 14.56
N THR A 51 11.36 1.09 13.69
CA THR A 51 10.13 1.85 13.93
C THR A 51 9.17 1.64 12.78
N GLY A 52 7.97 1.13 13.09
CA GLY A 52 6.86 1.07 12.14
C GLY A 52 6.20 2.43 11.99
N PHE A 53 5.49 2.64 10.88
CA PHE A 53 4.66 3.83 10.70
C PHE A 53 3.25 3.41 10.27
N ALA A 54 2.26 3.78 11.07
CA ALA A 54 0.86 3.69 10.67
C ALA A 54 0.53 4.91 9.81
N VAL A 55 0.17 4.68 8.54
CA VAL A 55 -0.16 5.77 7.61
C VAL A 55 -1.67 5.80 7.40
N ARG A 56 -2.31 6.90 7.78
CA ARG A 56 -3.73 7.17 7.49
C ARG A 56 -3.85 7.97 6.18
N PRO A 57 -4.38 7.39 5.09
CA PRO A 57 -4.56 8.09 3.83
C PRO A 57 -5.44 9.34 3.97
N ARG A 58 -5.19 10.35 3.14
CA ARG A 58 -5.93 11.62 3.09
C ARG A 58 -6.17 12.02 1.63
N GLY A 59 -7.38 12.54 1.36
CA GLY A 59 -7.78 12.99 0.03
C GLY A 59 -8.20 11.80 -0.84
N ASP A 60 -7.48 11.56 -1.93
CA ASP A 60 -7.78 10.49 -2.87
C ASP A 60 -6.66 9.46 -2.94
N PHE A 61 -7.04 8.20 -3.16
CA PHE A 61 -6.18 7.24 -3.83
C PHE A 61 -6.20 7.52 -5.33
N VAL A 62 -5.02 7.78 -5.90
CA VAL A 62 -4.82 7.86 -7.35
C VAL A 62 -4.44 6.48 -7.85
N THR A 63 -5.21 5.94 -8.79
CA THR A 63 -4.99 4.61 -9.33
C THR A 63 -4.63 4.67 -10.80
N TYR A 64 -3.82 3.71 -11.24
CA TYR A 64 -3.54 3.46 -12.65
C TYR A 64 -3.71 1.96 -12.93
N GLY A 65 -4.56 1.60 -13.88
CA GLY A 65 -4.78 0.22 -14.30
C GLY A 65 -5.51 -0.69 -13.30
N VAL A 66 -5.96 -0.17 -12.15
CA VAL A 66 -6.71 -0.94 -11.16
C VAL A 66 -8.16 -1.08 -11.61
N GLY A 67 -8.64 -2.32 -11.71
CA GLY A 67 -10.00 -2.61 -12.18
C GLY A 67 -10.20 -2.44 -13.70
N VAL A 68 -9.13 -2.22 -14.46
CA VAL A 68 -9.17 -2.03 -15.92
C VAL A 68 -8.50 -3.22 -16.61
N SER A 69 -9.08 -3.68 -17.73
CA SER A 69 -8.46 -4.76 -18.51
C SER A 69 -7.13 -4.31 -19.11
N ALA A 70 -6.21 -5.25 -19.34
CA ALA A 70 -4.95 -5.02 -20.04
C ALA A 70 -5.13 -4.31 -21.40
N MET A 71 -6.24 -4.59 -22.10
CA MET A 71 -6.56 -3.92 -23.36
C MET A 71 -6.95 -2.46 -23.13
N GLY A 72 -7.79 -2.20 -22.12
CA GLY A 72 -8.25 -0.87 -21.73
C GLY A 72 -7.14 0.03 -21.19
N MET A 73 -6.11 -0.55 -20.56
CA MET A 73 -4.95 0.21 -20.06
C MET A 73 -4.12 0.91 -21.16
N ARG A 74 -4.34 0.59 -22.44
CA ARG A 74 -3.75 1.34 -23.55
C ARG A 74 -4.32 2.75 -23.70
N ASP A 75 -5.56 2.95 -23.24
CA ASP A 75 -6.15 4.27 -23.09
C ASP A 75 -5.79 4.81 -21.70
N THR A 76 -4.90 5.79 -21.68
CA THR A 76 -4.38 6.36 -20.43
C THR A 76 -5.44 7.12 -19.64
N GLU A 77 -6.49 7.62 -20.28
CA GLU A 77 -7.59 8.28 -19.59
C GLU A 77 -8.44 7.26 -18.85
N LEU A 78 -8.80 6.17 -19.54
CA LEU A 78 -9.54 5.05 -18.94
C LEU A 78 -8.74 4.32 -17.85
N ALA A 79 -7.41 4.27 -17.99
CA ALA A 79 -6.54 3.63 -17.01
C ALA A 79 -6.45 4.39 -15.68
N ARG A 80 -6.78 5.69 -15.65
CA ARG A 80 -6.65 6.52 -14.44
C ARG A 80 -7.94 6.51 -13.63
N GLY A 81 -7.79 6.37 -12.32
CA GLY A 81 -8.89 6.48 -11.37
C GLY A 81 -8.54 7.36 -10.18
N ARG A 82 -9.59 7.87 -9.53
CA ARG A 82 -9.52 8.48 -8.21
C ARG A 82 -10.63 7.90 -7.36
N VAL A 83 -10.27 7.46 -6.16
CA VAL A 83 -11.21 6.96 -5.17
C VAL A 83 -10.97 7.73 -3.89
N ALA A 84 -12.02 8.27 -3.28
CA ALA A 84 -11.89 8.99 -2.02
C ALA A 84 -11.31 8.06 -0.96
N ALA A 85 -10.30 8.54 -0.23
CA ALA A 85 -9.90 7.92 1.00
C ALA A 85 -10.98 8.23 2.04
N GLU A 86 -11.97 7.35 2.19
CA GLU A 86 -12.92 7.49 3.28
C GLU A 86 -12.16 7.40 4.63
N PRO A 87 -12.47 8.27 5.60
CA PRO A 87 -11.96 8.11 6.94
C PRO A 87 -12.79 7.01 7.63
N GLU A 88 -12.43 5.75 7.42
CA GLU A 88 -12.96 4.68 8.27
C GLU A 88 -12.28 4.75 9.65
N ALA A 89 -13.08 4.60 10.70
CA ALA A 89 -12.66 4.74 12.09
C ALA A 89 -11.46 3.83 12.42
N SER A 90 -10.60 4.32 13.31
CA SER A 90 -9.33 3.70 13.75
C SER A 90 -9.36 2.17 13.76
N VAL A 91 -8.74 1.55 12.74
CA VAL A 91 -8.44 0.11 12.71
C VAL A 91 -7.32 -0.26 13.71
N PHE A 92 -6.74 0.74 14.36
CA PHE A 92 -5.64 0.60 15.32
C PHE A 92 -6.05 0.99 16.76
N ALA A 93 -7.34 0.96 17.09
CA ALA A 93 -7.85 1.21 18.45
C ALA A 93 -8.18 -0.09 19.18
#